data_AF-A0A0R2B5T9-F1
#
_entry.id   AF-A0A0R2B5T9-F1
#
_cell.length_a   1.000
_cell.length_b   1.000
_cell.length_c   1.000
_cell.angle_alpha   90.00
_cell.angle_beta   90.00
_cell.angle_gamma   90.00
#
_symmetry.space_group_name_H-M   'P 1'
#
loop_
_entity.id
_entity.type
_entity.pdbx_description
1 polymer ?
#
loop_
_entity_poly.entity_id
_entity_poly.type
_entity_poly.pdbx_seq_one_letter_code
_entity_poly.pdbx_strand_id
1 'polypeptide(L)'
;MNKMIIKSLALGALTLGVGFTTQQVSASASYRTVKTKSYASTTPAYHAKNATKSVYLWNSTLTKKQHNLKNYPKTTWYVQKSVKLTNGKKTGIFYYVKNKSNSASGYVWRNYLTKGKFTATSGKSTTTDPTVATSNNSLTFKYVNADSGATVASTSWVVPSKLLKSGASLSEGTSMKSALKDITSVLSAATADTPSGYYITDTTYPDVVTSKVGETLTFHVLPLLSQN
;
A
#
# COMPACT_ATOMS: atom_id res chain seq x y z
N MET A 1 64.45 9.20 -9.93
CA MET A 1 63.91 8.30 -8.89
C MET A 1 62.40 8.25 -9.08
N ASN A 2 61.70 7.15 -9.37
CA ASN A 2 62.05 5.72 -9.39
C ASN A 2 61.63 5.06 -10.70
N LYS A 3 62.50 4.17 -11.17
CA LYS A 3 62.39 3.32 -12.36
C LYS A 3 61.69 2.03 -11.98
N MET A 4 60.80 1.49 -12.80
CA MET A 4 60.58 0.04 -12.85
C MET A 4 60.45 -0.40 -14.31
N ILE A 5 61.57 -0.94 -14.80
CA ILE A 5 61.73 -1.73 -16.01
C ILE A 5 61.26 -3.14 -15.67
N ILE A 6 60.35 -3.74 -16.44
CA ILE A 6 60.14 -5.19 -16.45
C ILE A 6 60.54 -5.68 -17.85
N LYS A 7 61.70 -6.34 -17.90
CA LYS A 7 62.13 -7.19 -19.01
C LYS A 7 61.61 -8.61 -18.75
N SER A 8 60.97 -9.22 -19.73
CA SER A 8 60.81 -10.68 -19.82
C SER A 8 60.52 -11.01 -21.29
N LEU A 9 61.57 -11.31 -22.06
CA LEU A 9 62.08 -12.65 -22.38
C LEU A 9 61.15 -13.39 -23.35
N ALA A 10 61.55 -13.38 -24.62
CA ALA A 10 61.01 -14.26 -25.65
C ALA A 10 61.79 -15.60 -25.62
N LEU A 11 61.08 -16.73 -25.52
CA LEU A 11 61.36 -17.98 -26.24
C LEU A 11 60.29 -19.04 -25.89
N GLY A 12 59.78 -19.75 -26.90
CA GLY A 12 59.06 -21.02 -26.70
C GLY A 12 57.89 -21.23 -27.66
N ALA A 13 58.16 -21.90 -28.78
CA ALA A 13 57.17 -22.34 -29.76
C ALA A 13 56.44 -23.63 -29.34
N LEU A 14 55.22 -23.78 -29.89
CA LEU A 14 54.52 -25.02 -30.21
C LEU A 14 53.95 -25.88 -29.05
N THR A 15 52.62 -25.96 -28.94
CA THR A 15 51.79 -27.15 -29.27
C THR A 15 50.46 -27.21 -28.50
N LEU A 16 49.42 -27.59 -29.26
CA LEU A 16 48.16 -28.26 -28.91
C LEU A 16 47.05 -27.46 -28.20
N GLY A 17 45.92 -27.39 -28.91
CA GLY A 17 44.74 -26.65 -28.51
C GLY A 17 44.01 -27.27 -27.33
N VAL A 18 43.68 -26.41 -26.37
CA VAL A 18 42.47 -26.50 -25.57
C VAL A 18 41.90 -25.09 -25.61
N GLY A 19 40.73 -24.94 -26.23
CA GLY A 19 40.04 -23.67 -26.32
C GLY A 19 39.64 -23.18 -24.93
N PHE A 20 40.55 -22.49 -24.24
CA PHE A 20 40.19 -21.67 -23.10
C PHE A 20 39.40 -20.49 -23.65
N THR A 21 38.07 -20.65 -23.74
CA THR A 21 37.20 -19.50 -23.85
C THR A 21 37.46 -18.67 -22.59
N THR A 22 38.21 -17.57 -22.73
CA THR A 22 38.30 -16.57 -21.67
C THR A 22 36.90 -16.00 -21.56
N GLN A 23 36.10 -16.58 -20.66
CA GLN A 23 34.82 -16.05 -20.28
C GLN A 23 35.11 -14.65 -19.74
N GLN A 24 34.87 -13.64 -20.59
CA GLN A 24 34.96 -12.24 -20.19
C GLN A 24 33.85 -12.04 -19.16
N VAL A 25 34.16 -12.33 -17.89
CA VAL A 25 33.33 -11.97 -16.75
C VAL A 25 33.33 -10.46 -16.73
N SER A 26 32.35 -9.90 -17.42
CA SER A 26 32.09 -8.46 -17.39
C SER A 26 31.64 -8.16 -15.97
N ALA A 27 32.59 -7.79 -15.11
CA ALA A 27 32.30 -7.35 -13.75
C ALA A 27 31.20 -6.29 -13.85
N SER A 28 30.06 -6.53 -13.20
CA SER A 28 28.99 -5.53 -13.16
C SER A 28 29.60 -4.26 -12.58
N ALA A 29 29.68 -3.21 -13.38
CA ALA A 29 30.24 -1.95 -12.93
C ALA A 29 29.54 -1.51 -11.63
N SER A 30 30.31 -0.93 -10.71
CA SER A 30 29.75 -0.36 -9.49
C SER A 30 28.80 0.78 -9.84
N TYR A 31 27.73 0.94 -9.04
CA TYR A 31 26.85 2.09 -9.23
C TYR A 31 27.58 3.38 -8.88
N ARG A 32 27.44 4.39 -9.74
CA ARG A 32 27.93 5.76 -9.54
C ARG A 32 26.79 6.76 -9.60
N THR A 33 26.95 7.88 -8.89
CA THR A 33 25.99 8.99 -8.91
C THR A 33 26.18 9.84 -10.15
N VAL A 34 25.10 10.08 -10.88
CA VAL A 34 25.06 10.93 -12.09
C VAL A 34 24.47 12.31 -11.77
N LYS A 35 23.47 12.35 -10.89
CA LYS A 35 22.79 13.59 -10.50
C LYS A 35 22.33 13.50 -9.06
N THR A 36 22.41 14.61 -8.35
CA THR A 36 21.93 14.74 -6.97
C THR A 36 20.95 15.90 -6.86
N LYS A 37 19.87 15.69 -6.12
CA LYS A 37 18.95 16.74 -5.68
C LYS A 37 18.92 16.73 -4.15
N SER A 38 19.23 17.87 -3.54
CA SER A 38 19.17 18.04 -2.07
C SER A 38 17.73 18.31 -1.61
N TYR A 39 17.39 17.84 -0.42
CA TYR A 39 16.16 18.17 0.33
C TYR A 39 16.47 18.71 1.73
N ALA A 40 17.66 19.27 1.94
CA ALA A 40 18.10 19.75 3.25
C ALA A 40 17.12 20.72 3.93
N SER A 41 16.38 21.53 3.16
CA SER A 41 15.42 22.50 3.68
C SER A 41 14.01 21.96 3.96
N THR A 42 13.62 20.82 3.37
CA THR A 42 12.22 20.33 3.41
C THR A 42 12.07 18.95 4.01
N THR A 43 13.11 18.11 3.94
CA THR A 43 13.17 16.74 4.47
C THR A 43 11.85 15.96 4.34
N PRO A 44 11.30 15.80 3.12
CA PRO A 44 9.96 15.28 2.96
C PRO A 44 9.84 13.87 3.55
N ALA A 45 8.73 13.65 4.25
CA ALA A 45 8.43 12.40 4.92
C ALA A 45 7.86 11.36 3.95
N TYR A 46 8.26 10.11 4.14
CA TYR A 46 7.82 8.94 3.41
C TYR A 46 7.64 7.76 4.38
N HIS A 47 6.97 6.71 3.93
CA HIS A 47 6.90 5.41 4.58
C HIS A 47 7.04 4.28 3.56
N ALA A 48 7.28 3.06 4.02
CA ALA A 48 7.37 1.90 3.15
C ALA A 48 6.03 1.65 2.46
N LYS A 49 6.03 1.50 1.12
CA LYS A 49 4.80 1.20 0.36
C LYS A 49 4.18 -0.14 0.75
N ASN A 50 5.02 -1.11 1.11
CA ASN A 50 4.60 -2.39 1.66
C ASN A 50 5.50 -2.70 2.85
N ALA A 51 4.90 -2.78 4.04
CA ALA A 51 5.61 -2.95 5.31
C ALA A 51 6.17 -4.37 5.52
N THR A 52 5.67 -5.38 4.82
CA THR A 52 6.13 -6.78 4.95
C THR A 52 7.12 -7.19 3.86
N LYS A 53 7.15 -6.46 2.74
CA LYS A 53 8.06 -6.72 1.63
C LYS A 53 9.52 -6.45 2.03
N SER A 54 10.38 -7.43 1.74
CA SER A 54 11.83 -7.31 1.92
C SER A 54 12.41 -6.28 0.95
N VAL A 55 12.76 -5.10 1.47
CA VAL A 55 13.36 -3.99 0.70
C VAL A 55 14.54 -3.44 1.49
N TYR A 56 15.73 -3.45 0.88
CA TYR A 56 16.94 -3.03 1.57
C TYR A 56 17.22 -1.53 1.45
N LEU A 57 17.75 -0.96 2.54
CA LEU A 57 18.51 0.28 2.52
C LEU A 57 19.97 -0.07 2.25
N TRP A 58 20.54 0.54 1.23
CA TRP A 58 21.89 0.26 0.75
C TRP A 58 22.86 1.39 1.10
N ASN A 59 24.16 1.10 1.04
CA ASN A 59 25.19 2.13 0.97
C ASN A 59 25.14 2.92 -0.36
N SER A 60 25.94 3.98 -0.48
CA SER A 60 25.94 4.89 -1.65
C SER A 60 26.32 4.23 -2.98
N THR A 61 27.03 3.10 -2.95
CA THR A 61 27.47 2.34 -4.14
C THR A 61 26.61 1.10 -4.42
N LEU A 62 25.54 0.88 -3.63
CA LEU A 62 24.64 -0.28 -3.73
C LEU A 62 25.34 -1.65 -3.63
N THR A 63 26.46 -1.73 -2.92
CA THR A 63 27.21 -2.98 -2.71
C THR A 63 26.94 -3.63 -1.35
N LYS A 64 26.47 -2.85 -0.36
CA LYS A 64 26.22 -3.33 1.00
C LYS A 64 24.79 -3.02 1.44
N LYS A 65 24.09 -4.03 1.94
CA LYS A 65 22.78 -3.90 2.59
C LYS A 65 23.00 -3.45 4.03
N GLN A 66 22.46 -2.30 4.41
CA GLN A 66 22.61 -1.73 5.74
C GLN A 66 21.41 -2.10 6.63
N HIS A 67 20.20 -1.93 6.10
CA HIS A 67 18.95 -2.23 6.81
C HIS A 67 17.93 -2.83 5.86
N ASN A 68 16.82 -3.34 6.40
CA ASN A 68 15.67 -3.81 5.62
C ASN A 68 14.40 -3.14 6.13
N LEU A 69 13.65 -2.49 5.23
CA LEU A 69 12.40 -1.78 5.55
C LEU A 69 11.37 -2.67 6.25
N LYS A 70 11.36 -3.98 6.01
CA LYS A 70 10.43 -4.91 6.67
C LYS A 70 10.61 -4.96 8.20
N ASN A 71 11.81 -4.63 8.69
CA ASN A 71 12.11 -4.56 10.12
C ASN A 71 11.71 -3.21 10.73
N TYR A 72 11.22 -2.27 9.91
CA TYR A 72 10.80 -0.92 10.27
C TYR A 72 9.38 -0.62 9.75
N PRO A 73 8.39 -1.49 10.03
CA PRO A 73 7.06 -1.41 9.39
C PRO A 73 6.28 -0.15 9.79
N LYS A 74 6.61 0.45 10.94
CA LYS A 74 5.94 1.63 11.51
C LYS A 74 6.80 2.90 11.45
N THR A 75 7.74 2.95 10.50
CA THR A 75 8.76 4.01 10.48
C THR A 75 8.46 5.06 9.41
N THR A 76 8.50 6.33 9.83
CA THR A 76 8.62 7.47 8.93
C THR A 76 10.07 7.67 8.52
N TRP A 77 10.31 7.77 7.22
CA TRP A 77 11.59 8.00 6.57
C TRP A 77 11.65 9.43 6.03
N TYR A 78 12.66 10.18 6.46
CA TYR A 78 12.90 11.56 6.02
C TYR A 78 13.93 11.57 4.90
N VAL A 79 13.52 11.98 3.69
CA VAL A 79 14.40 12.04 2.53
C VAL A 79 15.33 13.24 2.65
N GLN A 80 16.64 13.00 2.59
CA GLN A 80 17.66 14.04 2.67
C GLN A 80 18.15 14.48 1.29
N LYS A 81 18.21 13.52 0.35
CA LYS A 81 18.59 13.75 -1.04
C LYS A 81 18.04 12.65 -1.94
N SER A 82 17.85 12.99 -3.21
CA SER A 82 17.62 12.02 -4.29
C SER A 82 18.85 11.96 -5.18
N VAL A 83 19.23 10.75 -5.58
CA VAL A 83 20.36 10.51 -6.48
C VAL A 83 19.92 9.65 -7.67
N LYS A 84 20.39 10.02 -8.86
CA LYS A 84 20.34 9.15 -10.05
C LYS A 84 21.58 8.29 -10.05
N LEU A 85 21.42 6.99 -9.77
CA LEU A 85 22.52 6.02 -9.76
C LEU A 85 22.51 5.21 -11.05
N THR A 86 23.69 4.91 -11.59
CA THR A 86 23.86 4.01 -12.73
C THR A 86 25.11 3.17 -12.65
N ASN A 87 25.05 1.94 -13.19
CA ASN A 87 26.22 1.12 -13.49
C ASN A 87 26.51 1.03 -15.00
N GLY A 88 26.03 1.99 -15.80
CA GLY A 88 26.13 1.97 -17.26
C GLY A 88 25.11 1.09 -17.98
N LYS A 89 24.54 0.07 -17.31
CA LYS A 89 23.49 -0.80 -17.87
C LYS A 89 22.11 -0.51 -17.30
N LYS A 90 22.05 -0.24 -16.00
CA LYS A 90 20.84 0.06 -15.23
C LYS A 90 20.95 1.44 -14.65
N THR A 91 19.83 2.14 -14.58
CA THR A 91 19.73 3.47 -14.01
C THR A 91 18.48 3.58 -13.17
N GLY A 92 18.58 4.22 -12.00
CA GLY A 92 17.45 4.39 -11.11
C GLY A 92 17.57 5.64 -10.26
N ILE A 93 16.42 6.10 -9.76
CA ILE A 93 16.35 7.19 -8.78
C ILE A 93 16.21 6.59 -7.39
N PHE A 94 17.17 6.91 -6.54
CA PHE A 94 17.22 6.46 -5.15
C PHE A 94 17.07 7.66 -4.22
N TYR A 95 16.39 7.44 -3.10
CA TYR A 95 16.35 8.37 -1.99
C TYR A 95 17.32 7.92 -0.92
N TYR A 96 18.12 8.86 -0.42
CA TYR A 96 18.82 8.69 0.85
C TYR A 96 17.86 9.10 1.97
N VAL A 97 17.52 8.16 2.82
CA VAL A 97 16.54 8.33 3.90
C VAL A 97 17.18 8.14 5.26
N LYS A 98 16.61 8.81 6.27
CA LYS A 98 16.92 8.61 7.69
C LYS A 98 15.61 8.44 8.47
N ASN A 99 15.61 7.62 9.52
CA ASN A 99 14.53 7.65 10.50
C ASN A 99 14.71 8.84 11.46
N LYS A 100 13.68 9.15 12.26
CA LYS A 100 13.68 10.31 13.18
C LYS A 100 14.87 10.29 14.16
N SER A 101 15.24 9.12 14.66
CA SER A 101 16.33 8.93 15.63
C SER A 101 17.72 8.81 14.99
N ASN A 102 17.83 8.90 13.66
CA ASN A 102 19.06 8.67 12.90
C ASN A 102 19.74 7.29 13.10
N SER A 103 19.08 6.34 13.76
CA SER A 103 19.62 4.99 13.99
C SER A 103 19.58 4.08 12.77
N ALA A 104 18.79 4.42 11.76
CA ALA A 104 18.74 3.70 10.48
C ALA A 104 18.75 4.69 9.32
N SER A 105 19.64 4.44 8.35
CA SER A 105 19.72 5.25 7.13
C SER A 105 20.24 4.45 5.94
N GLY A 106 20.03 4.97 4.74
CA GLY A 106 20.59 4.39 3.53
C GLY A 106 19.84 4.78 2.28
N TYR A 107 20.26 4.21 1.15
CA TYR A 107 19.68 4.45 -0.17
C TYR A 107 18.63 3.40 -0.50
N VAL A 108 17.48 3.85 -0.97
CA VAL A 108 16.39 2.98 -1.40
C VAL A 108 15.78 3.50 -2.69
N TRP A 109 15.37 2.57 -3.56
CA TRP A 109 14.70 2.94 -4.80
C TRP A 109 13.38 3.64 -4.50
N ARG A 110 13.14 4.81 -5.12
CA ARG A 110 12.03 5.69 -4.76
C ARG A 110 10.66 5.02 -4.78
N ASN A 111 10.46 4.04 -5.67
CA ASN A 111 9.15 3.43 -5.90
C ASN A 111 8.77 2.39 -4.82
N TYR A 112 9.66 2.08 -3.87
CA TYR A 112 9.34 1.31 -2.67
C TYR A 112 8.81 2.17 -1.53
N LEU A 113 8.73 3.49 -1.72
CA LEU A 113 8.25 4.43 -0.73
C LEU A 113 6.96 5.09 -1.22
N THR A 114 6.12 5.45 -0.25
CA THR A 114 4.93 6.28 -0.44
C THR A 114 5.15 7.59 0.31
N LYS A 115 4.79 8.72 -0.31
CA LYS A 115 4.96 10.06 0.29
C LYS A 115 3.99 10.23 1.46
N GLY A 116 4.45 10.87 2.53
CA GLY A 116 3.70 11.09 3.77
C GLY A 116 4.36 10.41 4.97
N LYS A 117 4.13 10.97 6.17
CA LYS A 117 4.55 10.33 7.42
C LYS A 117 3.86 8.96 7.53
N PHE A 118 4.53 8.00 8.16
CA PHE A 118 3.83 6.85 8.69
C PHE A 118 2.89 7.38 9.77
N THR A 119 1.62 7.51 9.43
CA THR A 119 0.57 7.41 10.42
C THR A 119 0.44 5.93 10.71
N ALA A 120 0.47 5.54 11.99
CA ALA A 120 -0.35 4.39 12.31
C ALA A 120 -1.73 4.83 11.81
N THR A 121 -2.19 4.30 10.68
CA THR A 121 -3.60 4.08 10.56
C THR A 121 -3.83 3.18 11.75
N SER A 122 -4.18 3.79 12.88
CA SER A 122 -5.14 3.19 13.73
C SER A 122 -6.29 2.88 12.76
N GLY A 123 -6.27 1.67 12.21
CA GLY A 123 -7.35 0.77 12.56
C GLY A 123 -7.43 0.87 14.06
N LYS A 124 -8.15 1.92 14.51
CA LYS A 124 -8.49 2.11 15.89
C LYS A 124 -9.53 1.03 16.09
N SER A 125 -9.05 -0.21 16.21
CA SER A 125 -9.72 -1.20 17.02
C SER A 125 -9.53 -0.75 18.46
N THR A 126 -10.02 0.45 18.78
CA THR A 126 -10.69 0.60 20.05
C THR A 126 -11.96 -0.19 19.87
N THR A 127 -12.19 -1.09 20.80
CA THR A 127 -13.43 -1.80 21.12
C THR A 127 -14.56 -0.82 21.50
N THR A 128 -14.74 0.23 20.71
CA THR A 128 -15.86 1.16 20.76
C THR A 128 -16.35 1.30 19.33
N ASP A 129 -17.59 0.90 19.10
CA ASP A 129 -18.24 1.02 17.80
C ASP A 129 -18.16 2.49 17.36
N PRO A 130 -17.56 2.83 16.20
CA PRO A 130 -17.58 4.20 15.72
C PRO A 130 -19.04 4.66 15.61
N THR A 131 -19.38 5.75 16.30
CA THR A 131 -20.75 6.28 16.29
C THR A 131 -21.00 7.29 15.16
N VAL A 132 -19.95 7.68 14.44
CA VAL A 132 -20.01 8.68 13.36
C VAL A 132 -19.71 8.02 12.01
N ALA A 133 -20.64 8.19 11.08
CA ALA A 133 -20.52 7.73 9.70
C ALA A 133 -19.55 8.60 8.89
N THR A 134 -18.74 7.95 8.07
CA THR A 134 -17.80 8.53 7.11
C THR A 134 -17.75 7.63 5.87
N SER A 135 -17.17 8.12 4.77
CA SER A 135 -16.98 7.30 3.56
C SER A 135 -16.06 6.08 3.76
N ASN A 136 -15.30 6.04 4.87
CA ASN A 136 -14.36 4.97 5.16
C ASN A 136 -14.86 3.89 6.13
N ASN A 137 -16.07 4.05 6.69
CA ASN A 137 -16.56 3.13 7.73
C ASN A 137 -18.06 2.84 7.67
N SER A 138 -18.79 3.32 6.66
CA SER A 138 -20.25 3.19 6.62
C SER A 138 -20.78 2.82 5.23
N LEU A 139 -22.03 2.41 5.18
CA LEU A 139 -22.87 2.37 3.98
C LEU A 139 -24.02 3.35 4.16
N THR A 140 -24.50 3.91 3.06
CA THR A 140 -25.77 4.63 3.06
C THR A 140 -26.87 3.70 2.59
N PHE A 141 -27.93 3.53 3.37
CA PHE A 141 -29.15 2.85 2.97
C PHE A 141 -30.16 3.89 2.54
N LYS A 142 -30.54 3.86 1.26
CA LYS A 142 -31.56 4.72 0.68
C LYS A 142 -32.81 3.90 0.44
N TYR A 143 -33.93 4.30 1.04
CA TYR A 143 -35.22 3.65 0.86
C TYR A 143 -36.05 4.41 -0.16
N VAL A 144 -36.54 3.71 -1.17
CA VAL A 144 -37.32 4.27 -2.27
C VAL A 144 -38.65 3.54 -2.34
N ASN A 145 -39.75 4.30 -2.40
CA ASN A 145 -41.07 3.72 -2.58
C ASN A 145 -41.13 3.04 -3.95
N ALA A 146 -41.46 1.76 -3.99
CA ALA A 146 -41.40 0.94 -5.20
C ALA A 146 -42.36 1.41 -6.31
N ASP A 147 -43.51 1.97 -5.93
CA ASP A 147 -44.54 2.41 -6.89
C ASP A 147 -44.25 3.80 -7.46
N SER A 148 -43.81 4.72 -6.60
CA SER A 148 -43.65 6.14 -6.96
C SER A 148 -42.22 6.54 -7.30
N GLY A 149 -41.22 5.73 -6.93
CA GLY A 149 -39.80 6.08 -7.03
C GLY A 149 -39.36 7.20 -6.07
N ALA A 150 -40.23 7.66 -5.18
CA ALA A 150 -39.92 8.70 -4.21
C ALA A 150 -38.96 8.18 -3.12
N THR A 151 -37.99 8.99 -2.72
CA THR A 151 -37.13 8.64 -1.57
C THR A 151 -37.93 8.80 -0.30
N VAL A 152 -38.08 7.70 0.44
CA VAL A 152 -38.81 7.65 1.72
C VAL A 152 -37.89 8.02 2.88
N ALA A 153 -36.66 7.50 2.87
CA ALA A 153 -35.66 7.81 3.88
C ALA A 153 -34.24 7.52 3.38
N SER A 154 -33.25 8.08 4.06
CA SER A 154 -31.84 7.76 3.86
C SER A 154 -31.13 7.74 5.20
N THR A 155 -30.45 6.65 5.51
CA THR A 155 -29.72 6.46 6.78
C THR A 155 -28.30 5.97 6.51
N SER A 156 -27.40 6.21 7.46
CA SER A 156 -26.02 5.73 7.38
C SER A 156 -25.80 4.64 8.41
N TRP A 157 -25.44 3.45 7.94
CA TRP A 157 -25.07 2.34 8.79
C TRP A 157 -23.55 2.30 8.96
N VAL A 158 -23.08 2.62 10.16
CA VAL A 158 -21.66 2.45 10.51
C VAL A 158 -21.38 0.98 10.73
N VAL A 159 -20.40 0.43 10.01
CA VAL A 159 -20.10 -1.00 10.03
C VAL A 159 -19.57 -1.41 11.41
N PRO A 160 -20.30 -2.24 12.19
CA PRO A 160 -19.88 -2.60 13.53
C PRO A 160 -18.62 -3.47 13.50
N SER A 161 -17.63 -3.10 14.32
CA SER A 161 -16.35 -3.82 14.40
C SER A 161 -16.52 -5.32 14.70
N LYS A 162 -17.55 -5.70 15.46
CA LYS A 162 -17.89 -7.10 15.79
C LYS A 162 -18.23 -7.96 14.57
N LEU A 163 -18.66 -7.35 13.47
CA LEU A 163 -19.03 -8.04 12.24
C LEU A 163 -17.85 -8.21 11.28
N LEU A 164 -16.70 -7.58 11.55
CA LEU A 164 -15.51 -7.63 10.69
C LEU A 164 -14.72 -8.93 10.86
N LYS A 165 -14.16 -9.45 9.77
CA LYS A 165 -13.16 -10.53 9.83
C LYS A 165 -11.91 -10.06 10.60
N SER A 166 -11.19 -10.99 11.21
CA SER A 166 -9.94 -10.67 11.91
C SER A 166 -8.94 -10.02 10.96
N GLY A 167 -8.37 -8.87 11.35
CA GLY A 167 -7.42 -8.11 10.54
C GLY A 167 -8.01 -7.34 9.36
N ALA A 168 -9.33 -7.35 9.16
CA ALA A 168 -9.97 -6.55 8.13
C ALA A 168 -9.85 -5.05 8.45
N SER A 169 -9.54 -4.25 7.44
CA SER A 169 -9.54 -2.78 7.52
C SER A 169 -10.57 -2.20 6.58
N LEU A 170 -11.32 -1.21 7.07
CA LEU A 170 -12.26 -0.47 6.25
C LEU A 170 -11.59 0.78 5.66
N SER A 171 -11.85 1.00 4.39
CA SER A 171 -11.53 2.21 3.64
C SER A 171 -12.55 2.31 2.51
N GLU A 172 -12.82 3.52 2.04
CA GLU A 172 -13.72 3.75 0.92
C GLU A 172 -13.37 2.83 -0.27
N GLY A 173 -14.37 2.16 -0.83
CA GLY A 173 -14.21 1.19 -1.91
C GLY A 173 -13.79 -0.23 -1.48
N THR A 174 -13.56 -0.50 -0.19
CA THR A 174 -13.33 -1.88 0.29
C THR A 174 -14.59 -2.71 0.10
N SER A 175 -14.48 -3.89 -0.52
CA SER A 175 -15.61 -4.82 -0.69
C SER A 175 -16.13 -5.34 0.66
N MET A 176 -17.43 -5.22 0.90
CA MET A 176 -18.06 -5.72 2.14
C MET A 176 -17.96 -7.24 2.27
N LYS A 177 -18.08 -7.97 1.14
CA LYS A 177 -17.87 -9.42 1.10
C LYS A 177 -16.47 -9.81 1.60
N SER A 178 -15.47 -8.97 1.33
CA SER A 178 -14.11 -9.19 1.82
C SER A 178 -13.95 -8.87 3.31
N ALA A 179 -14.60 -7.80 3.79
CA ALA A 179 -14.41 -7.26 5.14
C ALA A 179 -15.27 -7.93 6.23
N LEU A 180 -16.51 -8.31 5.92
CA LEU A 180 -17.46 -8.85 6.90
C LEU A 180 -17.30 -10.36 7.10
N LYS A 181 -17.56 -10.85 8.32
CA LYS A 181 -17.67 -12.27 8.65
C LYS A 181 -18.81 -12.92 7.88
N ASP A 182 -19.94 -12.21 7.82
CA ASP A 182 -21.14 -12.60 7.10
C ASP A 182 -21.67 -11.38 6.34
N ILE A 183 -21.80 -11.52 5.02
CA ILE A 183 -22.29 -10.46 4.15
C ILE A 183 -23.79 -10.18 4.35
N THR A 184 -24.55 -11.15 4.86
CA THR A 184 -25.99 -10.99 5.13
C THR A 184 -26.27 -9.98 6.24
N SER A 185 -25.28 -9.68 7.08
CA SER A 185 -25.41 -8.66 8.13
C SER A 185 -25.73 -7.26 7.60
N VAL A 186 -25.35 -6.95 6.36
CA VAL A 186 -25.74 -5.69 5.69
C VAL A 186 -27.26 -5.65 5.48
N LEU A 187 -27.84 -6.77 5.05
CA LEU A 187 -29.28 -6.89 4.85
C LEU A 187 -30.03 -6.82 6.17
N SER A 188 -29.56 -7.53 7.20
CA SER A 188 -30.16 -7.45 8.54
C SER A 188 -30.16 -6.02 9.09
N ALA A 189 -29.09 -5.26 8.83
CA ALA A 189 -29.02 -3.85 9.22
C ALA A 189 -30.01 -2.98 8.46
N ALA A 190 -30.11 -3.12 7.13
CA ALA A 190 -31.08 -2.39 6.33
C ALA A 190 -32.54 -2.72 6.70
N THR A 191 -32.85 -3.99 6.99
CA THR A 191 -34.18 -4.38 7.48
C THR A 191 -34.47 -3.75 8.85
N ALA A 192 -33.49 -3.73 9.76
CA ALA A 192 -33.66 -3.11 11.08
C ALA A 192 -33.86 -1.59 10.99
N ASP A 193 -33.22 -0.94 10.01
CA ASP A 193 -33.30 0.50 9.76
C ASP A 193 -34.43 0.89 8.78
N THR A 194 -35.32 -0.05 8.44
CA THR A 194 -36.45 0.23 7.53
C THR A 194 -37.38 1.27 8.17
N PRO A 195 -37.82 2.30 7.42
CA PRO A 195 -38.73 3.32 7.94
C PRO A 195 -40.02 2.72 8.50
N SER A 196 -40.49 3.25 9.64
CA SER A 196 -41.75 2.83 10.23
C SER A 196 -42.92 3.00 9.24
N GLY A 197 -43.80 2.01 9.18
CA GLY A 197 -44.92 1.98 8.23
C GLY A 197 -44.56 1.46 6.84
N TYR A 198 -43.33 0.98 6.62
CA TYR A 198 -42.89 0.40 5.36
C TYR A 198 -42.32 -1.02 5.55
N TYR A 199 -42.37 -1.83 4.50
CA TYR A 199 -41.65 -3.09 4.41
C TYR A 199 -40.81 -3.13 3.13
N ILE A 200 -39.68 -3.83 3.23
CA ILE A 200 -38.76 -4.05 2.14
C ILE A 200 -39.34 -5.08 1.14
N THR A 201 -39.33 -4.77 -0.15
CA THR A 201 -39.88 -5.65 -1.21
C THR A 201 -38.84 -6.47 -1.96
N ASP A 202 -37.64 -5.92 -2.16
CA ASP A 202 -36.54 -6.69 -2.74
C ASP A 202 -36.11 -7.75 -1.72
N THR A 203 -35.96 -9.01 -2.14
CA THR A 203 -35.59 -10.12 -1.23
C THR A 203 -34.30 -10.82 -1.65
N THR A 204 -33.82 -10.59 -2.87
CA THR A 204 -32.68 -11.31 -3.47
C THR A 204 -31.38 -10.50 -3.57
N TYR A 205 -31.42 -9.19 -3.30
CA TYR A 205 -30.31 -8.23 -3.16
C TYR A 205 -28.92 -8.62 -3.71
N PRO A 206 -28.76 -8.71 -5.05
CA PRO A 206 -27.45 -8.95 -5.65
C PRO A 206 -26.43 -7.85 -5.30
N ASP A 207 -26.90 -6.60 -5.15
CA ASP A 207 -26.04 -5.43 -4.91
C ASP A 207 -25.35 -5.45 -3.55
N VAL A 208 -25.94 -6.11 -2.56
CA VAL A 208 -25.33 -6.29 -1.22
C VAL A 208 -24.04 -7.09 -1.33
N VAL A 209 -24.01 -8.13 -2.18
CA VAL A 209 -22.84 -9.00 -2.34
C VAL A 209 -21.68 -8.25 -3.01
N THR A 210 -21.99 -7.28 -3.86
CA THR A 210 -21.00 -6.44 -4.57
C THR A 210 -20.68 -5.12 -3.88
N SER A 211 -21.40 -4.79 -2.80
CA SER A 211 -21.29 -3.52 -2.10
C SER A 211 -19.89 -3.22 -1.56
N LYS A 212 -19.56 -1.94 -1.50
CA LYS A 212 -18.30 -1.43 -0.96
C LYS A 212 -18.53 -0.36 0.09
N VAL A 213 -17.60 -0.26 1.03
CA VAL A 213 -17.58 0.80 2.05
C VAL A 213 -17.67 2.19 1.38
N GLY A 214 -18.55 3.03 1.90
CA GLY A 214 -18.82 4.38 1.39
C GLY A 214 -19.88 4.44 0.29
N GLU A 215 -20.38 3.31 -0.20
CA GLU A 215 -21.42 3.29 -1.23
C GLU A 215 -22.83 3.50 -0.66
N THR A 216 -23.73 3.92 -1.55
CA THR A 216 -25.18 3.98 -1.30
C THR A 216 -25.85 2.75 -1.88
N LEU A 217 -26.57 2.01 -1.05
CA LEU A 217 -27.43 0.91 -1.43
C LEU A 217 -28.88 1.38 -1.45
N THR A 218 -29.59 1.08 -2.53
CA THR A 218 -30.99 1.45 -2.68
C THR A 218 -31.88 0.24 -2.38
N PHE A 219 -32.87 0.44 -1.51
CA PHE A 219 -33.83 -0.57 -1.09
C PHE A 219 -35.23 -0.10 -1.50
N HIS A 220 -35.95 -0.96 -2.22
CA HIS A 220 -37.34 -0.69 -2.57
C HIS A 220 -38.26 -1.09 -1.41
N VAL A 221 -39.18 -0.19 -1.07
CA VAL A 221 -40.12 -0.36 0.03
C VAL A 221 -41.55 -0.07 -0.39
N LEU A 222 -42.51 -0.71 0.26
CA LEU A 222 -43.94 -0.42 0.13
C LEU A 222 -44.56 -0.12 1.50
N PRO A 223 -45.62 0.71 1.56
CA PRO A 223 -46.34 0.95 2.80
C PRO A 223 -46.95 -0.34 3.34
N LEU A 224 -46.90 -0.53 4.66
CA LEU A 224 -47.74 -1.53 5.32
C LEU A 224 -49.19 -1.14 5.11
N LEU A 225 -49.97 -2.02 4.48
CA LEU A 225 -51.42 -1.83 4.38
C LEU A 225 -51.96 -1.73 5.81
N SER A 226 -52.64 -0.63 6.11
CA SER A 226 -53.33 -0.46 7.39
C SER A 226 -54.27 -1.64 7.55
N GLN A 227 -53.97 -2.54 8.47
CA GLN A 227 -54.93 -3.55 8.90
C GLN A 227 -56.06 -2.78 9.58
N ASN A 228 -57.17 -2.65 8.85
CA ASN A 228 -58.41 -2.07 9.34
C ASN A 228 -59.12 -3.09 10.23
#